data_AF-A0A534KME2-F1
#
_entry.id   AF-A0A534KME2-F1
#
_cell.length_a   1.000
_cell.length_b   1.000
_cell.length_c   1.000
_cell.angle_alpha   90.00
_cell.angle_beta   90.00
_cell.angle_gamma   90.00
#
_symmetry.space_group_name_H-M   'P 1'
#
loop_
_entity.id
_entity.type
_entity.pdbx_description
1 polymer ?
#
loop_
_entity_poly.entity_id
_entity_poly.type
_entity_poly.pdbx_seq_one_letter_code
_entity_poly.pdbx_strand_id
1 'polypeptide(L)'
;MKASKFKTRVWNGIVIAASVLVLAFVLVAPGVTTPRSAGHVSALGASAYGGRSYAVGTYVPLLGGTTFADTGDLPPEGGVLVADFVSVGSDLANADGFLSYTRGFSDVGMSEVATSDVVLLPGSGLDVVASFAYVKSTATCSGVTAASEIPDLSVAGVVVDVTGEPNQVYEIPGVLTLVINEQIDSSSGAVYSITTNALHLYASGVEVVVGSAFSQVDCGGTGSGGLPGGLLGGLGTQVHAMWEVPNDFMTGGGFFFVQAGDGTCPGSRVNFGFNAGPRPGNPTLKGHLNLIDHGCGFHIEGLTVDDYFRSTNTDPDHCRDWNGAAKFNGAPGYHYFVTACDYGEPGRHDRFGITVVDQFNNGVYFADNRNGETMAQEGVLPGGNIQLHTF
;
A
#
# COMPACT_ATOMS: atom_id res chain seq x y z
N MET A 1 -4.47 -46.77 49.64
CA MET A 1 -4.42 -45.37 49.16
C MET A 1 -3.33 -45.27 48.11
N LYS A 2 -3.71 -44.81 46.90
CA LYS A 2 -2.86 -44.73 45.70
C LYS A 2 -1.92 -43.52 45.82
N ALA A 3 -0.64 -43.70 45.53
CA ALA A 3 0.28 -42.58 45.24
C ALA A 3 0.88 -42.82 43.85
N SER A 4 0.47 -41.96 42.93
CA SER A 4 0.80 -41.93 41.50
C SER A 4 2.27 -41.56 41.28
N LYS A 5 2.97 -42.31 40.43
CA LYS A 5 4.29 -41.95 39.92
C LYS A 5 4.10 -40.98 38.74
N PHE A 6 4.40 -39.69 38.95
CA PHE A 6 4.53 -38.72 37.87
C PHE A 6 5.79 -39.03 37.05
N LYS A 7 5.61 -39.43 35.78
CA LYS A 7 6.66 -39.39 34.76
C LYS A 7 6.64 -38.00 34.13
N THR A 8 7.68 -37.22 34.37
CA THR A 8 8.00 -36.00 33.62
C THR A 8 8.30 -36.39 32.18
N ARG A 9 7.43 -35.97 31.25
CA ARG A 9 7.63 -36.12 29.81
C ARG A 9 8.37 -34.88 29.34
N VAL A 10 9.65 -35.04 29.02
CA VAL A 10 10.47 -34.02 28.34
C VAL A 10 9.85 -33.80 26.97
N TRP A 11 9.30 -32.61 26.75
CA TRP A 11 8.86 -32.16 25.43
C TRP A 11 10.10 -31.59 24.74
N ASN A 12 10.60 -32.31 23.73
CA ASN A 12 11.62 -31.78 22.85
C ASN A 12 10.99 -30.61 22.07
N GLY A 13 11.49 -29.40 22.33
CA GLY A 13 11.11 -28.21 21.57
C GLY A 13 11.46 -28.40 20.10
N ILE A 14 10.43 -28.35 19.25
CA ILE A 14 10.61 -28.14 17.82
C ILE A 14 10.97 -26.66 17.68
N VAL A 15 12.22 -26.41 17.29
CA VAL A 15 12.67 -25.09 16.84
C VAL A 15 11.91 -24.81 15.54
N ILE A 16 10.92 -23.92 15.59
CA ILE A 16 10.27 -23.37 14.40
C ILE A 16 11.29 -22.41 13.78
N ALA A 17 11.93 -22.86 12.71
CA ALA A 17 12.72 -21.98 11.87
C ALA A 17 11.75 -21.06 11.12
N ALA A 18 11.78 -19.77 11.44
CA ALA A 18 11.18 -18.75 10.59
C ALA A 18 11.97 -18.72 9.29
N SER A 19 11.42 -19.30 8.23
CA SER A 19 12.00 -19.22 6.90
C SER A 19 11.74 -17.82 6.34
N VAL A 20 12.75 -16.96 6.40
CA VAL A 20 12.80 -15.72 5.62
C VAL A 20 13.03 -16.13 4.16
N LEU A 21 11.96 -16.15 3.37
CA LEU A 21 12.04 -16.42 1.94
C LEU A 21 12.46 -15.11 1.23
N VAL A 22 13.69 -15.08 0.73
CA VAL A 22 14.20 -14.01 -0.13
C VAL A 22 13.65 -14.23 -1.54
N LEU A 23 12.62 -13.48 -1.93
CA LEU A 23 12.13 -13.45 -3.31
C LEU A 23 12.93 -12.42 -4.12
N ALA A 24 13.70 -12.91 -5.09
CA ALA A 24 14.38 -12.09 -6.08
C ALA A 24 13.45 -11.83 -7.28
N PHE A 25 13.25 -10.56 -7.62
CA PHE A 25 12.51 -10.13 -8.81
C PHE A 25 13.29 -10.52 -10.07
N VAL A 26 12.75 -11.44 -10.88
CA VAL A 26 13.27 -11.68 -12.22
C VAL A 26 12.55 -10.74 -13.18
N LEU A 27 13.17 -9.58 -13.43
CA LEU A 27 12.82 -8.72 -14.56
C LEU A 27 13.29 -9.39 -15.85
N VAL A 28 12.35 -9.76 -16.73
CA VAL A 28 12.69 -10.21 -18.08
C VAL A 28 13.10 -8.99 -18.90
N ALA A 29 14.40 -8.85 -19.17
CA ALA A 29 14.91 -7.81 -20.07
C ALA A 29 14.47 -8.08 -21.53
N PRO A 30 13.97 -7.09 -22.28
CA PRO A 30 13.74 -7.24 -23.70
C PRO A 30 15.09 -7.34 -24.45
N GLY A 31 15.23 -8.38 -25.27
CA GLY A 31 16.43 -8.64 -26.07
C GLY A 31 16.76 -7.47 -27.01
N VAL A 32 18.03 -7.06 -27.01
CA VAL A 32 18.55 -5.98 -27.85
C VAL A 32 18.57 -6.42 -29.31
N THR A 33 17.64 -5.91 -30.12
CA THR A 33 17.77 -5.90 -31.59
C THR A 33 18.26 -4.53 -32.04
N THR A 34 19.31 -4.50 -32.86
CA THR A 34 19.97 -3.30 -33.40
C THR A 34 19.02 -2.34 -34.11
N PRO A 35 19.23 -1.01 -34.06
CA PRO A 35 18.27 -0.05 -34.58
C PRO A 35 18.31 0.04 -36.11
N ARG A 36 17.17 -0.21 -36.73
CA ARG A 36 16.88 0.25 -38.10
C ARG A 36 16.19 1.60 -37.96
N SER A 37 16.73 2.66 -38.56
CA SER A 37 16.13 4.00 -38.55
C SER A 37 14.67 3.94 -39.03
N ALA A 38 13.75 4.04 -38.08
CA ALA A 38 12.36 4.38 -38.29
C ALA A 38 12.17 5.83 -37.82
N GLY A 39 11.38 6.61 -38.56
CA GLY A 39 11.07 7.99 -38.21
C GLY A 39 10.59 8.11 -36.77
N HIS A 40 10.83 9.26 -36.16
CA HIS A 40 10.35 9.58 -34.82
C HIS A 40 8.83 9.40 -34.76
N VAL A 41 8.37 8.25 -34.26
CA VAL A 41 7.01 8.08 -33.79
C VAL A 41 7.01 8.72 -32.41
N SER A 42 6.40 9.89 -32.27
CA SER A 42 6.14 10.46 -30.95
C SER A 42 5.43 9.41 -30.12
N ALA A 43 5.90 9.16 -28.89
CA ALA A 43 5.15 8.36 -27.94
C ALA A 43 3.72 8.92 -27.88
N LEU A 44 2.71 8.06 -28.03
CA LEU A 44 1.33 8.47 -27.84
C LEU A 44 1.18 8.86 -26.37
N GLY A 45 0.85 10.13 -26.12
CA GLY A 45 0.53 10.60 -24.78
C GLY A 45 -0.87 10.14 -24.37
N ALA A 46 -1.10 10.04 -23.06
CA ALA A 46 -2.41 9.73 -22.52
C ALA A 46 -3.42 10.81 -22.93
N SER A 47 -4.60 10.34 -23.31
CA SER A 47 -5.76 11.13 -23.69
C SER A 47 -6.89 11.04 -22.67
N ALA A 48 -6.94 9.95 -21.90
CA ALA A 48 -7.77 9.79 -20.71
C ALA A 48 -7.13 8.80 -19.74
N TYR A 49 -7.56 8.88 -18.48
CA TYR A 49 -7.17 7.98 -17.41
C TYR A 49 -8.38 7.21 -16.87
N GLY A 50 -8.13 6.13 -16.15
CA GLY A 50 -9.14 5.45 -15.36
C GLY A 50 -8.48 4.74 -14.20
N GLY A 51 -9.23 4.53 -13.14
CA GLY A 51 -8.74 3.82 -11.98
C GLY A 51 -9.77 3.77 -10.87
N ARG A 52 -9.63 2.79 -10.00
CA ARG A 52 -10.43 2.62 -8.80
C ARG A 52 -9.73 1.65 -7.89
N SER A 53 -9.85 1.87 -6.59
CA SER A 53 -9.25 0.99 -5.61
C SER A 53 -10.12 0.87 -4.37
N TYR A 54 -10.13 -0.32 -3.77
CA TYR A 54 -10.85 -0.58 -2.53
C TYR A 54 -10.18 -1.70 -1.70
N ALA A 55 -10.29 -1.59 -0.38
CA ALA A 55 -9.66 -2.52 0.57
C ALA A 55 -10.39 -3.87 0.61
N VAL A 56 -11.71 -3.85 0.71
CA VAL A 56 -12.54 -5.06 0.73
C VAL A 56 -13.79 -4.84 -0.12
N GLY A 57 -14.10 -5.81 -0.97
CA GLY A 57 -15.37 -5.95 -1.66
C GLY A 57 -16.04 -7.24 -1.23
N THR A 58 -17.34 -7.21 -0.96
CA THR A 58 -18.12 -8.42 -0.71
C THR A 58 -19.33 -8.43 -1.61
N TYR A 59 -19.72 -9.62 -2.08
CA TYR A 59 -20.92 -9.83 -2.84
C TYR A 59 -21.66 -11.07 -2.33
N VAL A 60 -22.94 -10.87 -2.03
CA VAL A 60 -23.84 -11.94 -1.60
C VAL A 60 -25.01 -12.01 -2.57
N PRO A 61 -25.33 -13.19 -3.11
CA PRO A 61 -26.52 -13.38 -3.93
C PRO A 61 -27.76 -12.84 -3.20
N LEU A 62 -28.60 -12.11 -3.93
CA LEU A 62 -29.83 -11.46 -3.44
C LEU A 62 -29.63 -10.22 -2.54
N LEU A 63 -28.49 -10.03 -1.88
CA LEU A 63 -28.19 -8.82 -1.09
C LEU A 63 -27.36 -7.79 -1.86
N GLY A 64 -26.66 -8.22 -2.90
CA GLY A 64 -25.83 -7.35 -3.74
C GLY A 64 -24.40 -7.22 -3.22
N GLY A 65 -23.68 -6.23 -3.75
CA GLY A 65 -22.28 -5.97 -3.41
C GLY A 65 -22.10 -4.73 -2.53
N THR A 66 -21.05 -4.74 -1.72
CA THR A 66 -20.59 -3.59 -0.93
C THR A 66 -19.07 -3.52 -0.96
N THR A 67 -18.54 -2.30 -1.01
CA THR A 67 -17.10 -2.01 -1.00
C THR A 67 -16.75 -1.11 0.19
N PHE A 68 -15.57 -1.33 0.75
CA PHE A 68 -15.02 -0.62 1.91
C PHE A 68 -13.70 0.04 1.56
N ALA A 69 -13.47 1.24 2.12
CA ALA A 69 -12.36 2.12 1.74
C ALA A 69 -12.26 2.26 0.20
N ASP A 70 -13.37 2.60 -0.46
CA ASP A 70 -13.46 2.68 -1.91
C ASP A 70 -13.20 4.10 -2.40
N THR A 71 -12.26 4.28 -3.33
CA THR A 71 -11.97 5.59 -3.91
C THR A 71 -13.09 6.10 -4.81
N GLY A 72 -13.95 5.21 -5.31
CA GLY A 72 -14.77 5.47 -6.49
C GLY A 72 -13.93 5.48 -7.77
N ASP A 73 -14.59 5.77 -8.89
CA ASP A 73 -13.97 5.79 -10.21
C ASP A 73 -13.23 7.13 -10.42
N LEU A 74 -11.97 7.03 -10.85
CA LEU A 74 -11.15 8.17 -11.26
C LEU A 74 -11.77 8.83 -12.50
N PRO A 75 -11.92 10.17 -12.52
CA PRO A 75 -12.37 10.88 -13.70
C PRO A 75 -11.42 10.70 -14.90
N PRO A 76 -11.94 10.73 -16.15
CA PRO A 76 -11.13 10.52 -17.35
C PRO A 76 -10.07 11.60 -17.58
N GLU A 77 -10.27 12.81 -17.06
CA GLU A 77 -9.28 13.89 -17.04
C GLU A 77 -8.08 13.63 -16.11
N GLY A 78 -8.16 12.59 -15.27
CA GLY A 78 -7.15 12.24 -14.28
C GLY A 78 -7.38 12.90 -12.93
N GLY A 79 -6.29 13.05 -12.17
CA GLY A 79 -6.31 13.52 -10.79
C GLY A 79 -5.88 12.45 -9.80
N VAL A 80 -6.28 12.63 -8.54
CA VAL A 80 -5.93 11.76 -7.42
C VAL A 80 -7.15 11.58 -6.53
N LEU A 81 -7.51 10.34 -6.24
CA LEU A 81 -8.53 9.97 -5.26
C LEU A 81 -7.92 9.09 -4.18
N VAL A 82 -8.35 9.30 -2.95
CA VAL A 82 -7.94 8.52 -1.77
C VAL A 82 -9.21 8.24 -0.96
N ALA A 83 -9.36 7.01 -0.50
CA ALA A 83 -10.43 6.67 0.44
C ALA A 83 -9.97 6.87 1.89
N ASP A 84 -10.92 7.13 2.78
CA ASP A 84 -10.67 7.17 4.22
C ASP A 84 -10.36 5.77 4.75
N PHE A 85 -9.63 5.73 5.87
CA PHE A 85 -9.42 4.49 6.62
C PHE A 85 -10.75 3.88 7.05
N VAL A 86 -10.86 2.55 6.92
CA VAL A 86 -12.04 1.80 7.35
C VAL A 86 -11.63 0.48 8.00
N SER A 87 -12.14 0.24 9.21
CA SER A 87 -12.20 -1.10 9.80
C SER A 87 -13.45 -1.81 9.30
N VAL A 88 -13.25 -2.92 8.60
CA VAL A 88 -14.30 -3.81 8.10
C VAL A 88 -14.57 -4.85 9.17
N GLY A 89 -15.85 -4.98 9.54
CA GLY A 89 -16.31 -6.02 10.47
C GLY A 89 -17.64 -6.58 10.00
N SER A 90 -17.63 -7.81 9.48
CA SER A 90 -18.82 -8.48 8.94
C SER A 90 -18.71 -10.00 9.09
N ASP A 91 -19.82 -10.70 8.83
CA ASP A 91 -19.83 -12.16 8.80
C ASP A 91 -18.97 -12.76 7.67
N LEU A 92 -18.56 -11.94 6.69
CA LEU A 92 -17.78 -12.39 5.53
C LEU A 92 -16.31 -11.99 5.59
N ALA A 93 -16.01 -10.84 6.18
CA ALA A 93 -14.68 -10.27 6.22
C ALA A 93 -14.49 -9.39 7.46
N ASN A 94 -13.36 -9.57 8.13
CA ASN A 94 -12.75 -8.61 9.04
C ASN A 94 -11.41 -8.18 8.44
N ALA A 95 -11.15 -6.88 8.38
CA ALA A 95 -9.89 -6.34 7.88
C ALA A 95 -9.80 -4.84 8.18
N ASP A 96 -8.60 -4.28 8.17
CA ASP A 96 -8.37 -2.84 8.26
C ASP A 96 -7.82 -2.30 6.93
N GLY A 97 -8.59 -1.44 6.27
CA GLY A 97 -8.20 -0.75 5.04
C GLY A 97 -7.37 0.49 5.35
N PHE A 98 -6.05 0.41 5.13
CA PHE A 98 -5.07 1.46 5.48
C PHE A 98 -4.82 2.46 4.35
N LEU A 99 -4.89 2.01 3.11
CA LEU A 99 -4.74 2.84 1.93
C LEU A 99 -5.62 2.27 0.82
N SER A 100 -6.42 3.12 0.19
CA SER A 100 -6.92 2.90 -1.16
C SER A 100 -6.70 4.18 -1.93
N TYR A 101 -5.91 4.09 -2.98
CA TYR A 101 -5.40 5.20 -3.74
C TYR A 101 -5.52 4.94 -5.23
N THR A 102 -5.94 5.94 -5.98
CA THR A 102 -5.87 5.92 -7.45
C THR A 102 -5.49 7.27 -8.00
N ARG A 103 -4.73 7.26 -9.10
CA ARG A 103 -4.32 8.46 -9.81
C ARG A 103 -4.26 8.28 -11.31
N GLY A 104 -4.33 9.41 -12.01
CA GLY A 104 -4.07 9.52 -13.44
C GLY A 104 -3.45 10.87 -13.75
N PHE A 105 -2.18 10.89 -14.09
CA PHE A 105 -1.47 12.07 -14.60
C PHE A 105 -0.09 11.64 -15.13
N SER A 106 0.54 12.50 -15.94
CA SER A 106 1.87 12.24 -16.51
C SER A 106 1.97 10.92 -17.27
N ASP A 107 0.95 10.61 -18.08
CA ASP A 107 0.84 9.41 -18.92
C ASP A 107 0.79 8.07 -18.15
N VAL A 108 0.50 8.12 -16.85
CA VAL A 108 0.40 6.95 -15.98
C VAL A 108 -0.94 6.94 -15.23
N GLY A 109 -1.66 5.83 -15.36
CA GLY A 109 -2.74 5.44 -14.45
C GLY A 109 -2.19 4.47 -13.41
N MET A 110 -2.42 4.73 -12.13
CA MET A 110 -1.87 3.90 -11.06
C MET A 110 -2.84 3.81 -9.89
N SER A 111 -2.94 2.62 -9.31
CA SER A 111 -3.77 2.37 -8.15
C SER A 111 -3.04 1.45 -7.16
N GLU A 112 -3.22 1.72 -5.88
CA GLU A 112 -2.55 1.04 -4.77
C GLU A 112 -3.53 0.79 -3.64
N VAL A 113 -3.41 -0.38 -2.98
CA VAL A 113 -4.20 -0.70 -1.80
C VAL A 113 -3.34 -1.42 -0.77
N ALA A 114 -3.49 -1.04 0.49
CA ALA A 114 -2.90 -1.73 1.64
C ALA A 114 -4.00 -2.09 2.64
N THR A 115 -4.15 -3.39 2.91
CA THR A 115 -5.15 -3.95 3.82
C THR A 115 -4.46 -4.86 4.83
N SER A 116 -4.81 -4.75 6.11
CA SER A 116 -4.19 -5.51 7.20
C SER A 116 -5.19 -6.41 7.90
N ASP A 117 -4.66 -7.37 8.67
CA ASP A 117 -5.43 -8.21 9.60
C ASP A 117 -6.64 -8.88 8.94
N VAL A 118 -6.41 -9.41 7.74
CA VAL A 118 -7.44 -9.97 6.88
C VAL A 118 -7.88 -11.31 7.43
N VAL A 119 -9.18 -11.42 7.74
CA VAL A 119 -9.86 -12.67 8.08
C VAL A 119 -11.14 -12.77 7.28
N LEU A 120 -11.19 -13.69 6.33
CA LEU A 120 -12.38 -13.98 5.53
C LEU A 120 -13.10 -15.20 6.08
N LEU A 121 -14.43 -15.20 5.99
CA LEU A 121 -15.32 -16.22 6.54
C LEU A 121 -15.04 -16.50 8.03
N PRO A 122 -14.93 -15.48 8.89
CA PRO A 122 -14.52 -15.65 10.29
C PRO A 122 -15.39 -16.64 11.06
N GLY A 123 -14.76 -17.63 11.71
CA GLY A 123 -15.47 -18.61 12.54
C GLY A 123 -16.22 -19.69 11.75
N SER A 124 -16.04 -19.75 10.43
CA SER A 124 -16.60 -20.80 9.59
C SER A 124 -15.83 -22.13 9.72
N GLY A 125 -14.58 -22.07 10.21
CA GLY A 125 -13.64 -23.18 10.16
C GLY A 125 -12.95 -23.33 8.80
N LEU A 126 -13.32 -22.49 7.83
CA LEU A 126 -12.68 -22.33 6.52
C LEU A 126 -12.02 -20.95 6.39
N ASP A 127 -11.70 -20.34 7.52
CA ASP A 127 -11.20 -18.99 7.62
C ASP A 127 -9.98 -18.82 6.72
N VAL A 128 -10.00 -17.78 5.88
CA VAL A 128 -8.83 -17.36 5.08
C VAL A 128 -8.19 -16.20 5.82
N VAL A 129 -6.97 -16.40 6.30
CA VAL A 129 -6.27 -15.43 7.13
C VAL A 129 -5.01 -14.99 6.43
N ALA A 130 -4.79 -13.68 6.34
CA ALA A 130 -3.53 -13.09 5.91
C ALA A 130 -3.21 -11.92 6.84
N SER A 131 -1.95 -11.75 7.19
CA SER A 131 -1.58 -10.69 8.12
C SER A 131 -1.55 -9.32 7.46
N PHE A 132 -1.37 -9.30 6.13
CA PHE A 132 -1.40 -8.12 5.29
C PHE A 132 -1.68 -8.52 3.83
N ALA A 133 -2.23 -7.59 3.07
CA ALA A 133 -2.49 -7.69 1.65
C ALA A 133 -2.20 -6.34 1.00
N TYR A 134 -1.19 -6.29 0.14
CA TYR A 134 -0.89 -5.11 -0.69
C TYR A 134 -1.07 -5.43 -2.16
N VAL A 135 -1.59 -4.47 -2.92
CA VAL A 135 -1.63 -4.51 -4.38
C VAL A 135 -1.20 -3.19 -4.98
N LYS A 136 -0.56 -3.29 -6.14
CA LYS A 136 -0.29 -2.16 -7.03
C LYS A 136 -0.62 -2.56 -8.46
N SER A 137 -1.34 -1.70 -9.16
CA SER A 137 -1.54 -1.81 -10.59
C SER A 137 -1.10 -0.52 -11.27
N THR A 138 -0.56 -0.63 -12.48
CA THR A 138 -0.05 0.50 -13.25
C THR A 138 -0.34 0.28 -14.73
N ALA A 139 -0.87 1.31 -15.38
CA ALA A 139 -1.12 1.35 -16.80
C ALA A 139 -0.36 2.53 -17.42
N THR A 140 0.28 2.27 -18.55
CA THR A 140 1.00 3.27 -19.35
C THR A 140 0.72 3.02 -20.83
N CYS A 141 1.07 3.96 -21.71
CA CYS A 141 0.99 3.73 -23.15
C CYS A 141 2.00 2.69 -23.69
N SER A 142 2.85 2.13 -22.83
CA SER A 142 3.78 1.04 -23.18
C SER A 142 3.31 -0.34 -22.70
N GLY A 143 2.22 -0.41 -21.94
CA GLY A 143 1.71 -1.64 -21.34
C GLY A 143 1.27 -1.45 -19.89
N VAL A 144 0.89 -2.57 -19.29
CA VAL A 144 0.41 -2.66 -17.90
C VAL A 144 1.37 -3.50 -17.05
N THR A 145 1.44 -3.18 -15.77
CA THR A 145 2.16 -3.95 -14.75
C THR A 145 1.32 -4.06 -13.49
N ALA A 146 1.53 -5.13 -12.74
CA ALA A 146 0.83 -5.38 -11.48
C ALA A 146 1.65 -6.26 -10.54
N ALA A 147 1.44 -6.06 -9.24
CA ALA A 147 2.05 -6.85 -8.19
C ALA A 147 1.12 -6.95 -6.97
N SER A 148 1.31 -8.00 -6.18
CA SER A 148 0.66 -8.15 -4.88
C SER A 148 1.57 -8.84 -3.86
N GLU A 149 1.30 -8.58 -2.58
CA GLU A 149 2.01 -9.17 -1.45
C GLU A 149 1.01 -9.64 -0.41
N ILE A 150 1.09 -10.92 -0.03
CA ILE A 150 0.15 -11.53 0.91
C ILE A 150 0.91 -12.40 1.93
N PRO A 151 1.62 -11.80 2.90
CA PRO A 151 2.31 -12.56 3.94
C PRO A 151 1.36 -13.31 4.86
N ASP A 152 1.88 -14.42 5.40
CA ASP A 152 1.21 -15.28 6.39
C ASP A 152 -0.17 -15.82 5.94
N LEU A 153 -0.36 -16.02 4.63
CA LEU A 153 -1.60 -16.56 4.11
C LEU A 153 -1.84 -17.99 4.63
N SER A 154 -3.02 -18.23 5.15
CA SER A 154 -3.49 -19.56 5.52
C SER A 154 -4.97 -19.73 5.22
N VAL A 155 -5.38 -20.98 4.95
CA VAL A 155 -6.77 -21.36 4.72
C VAL A 155 -7.09 -22.52 5.65
N ALA A 156 -8.13 -22.35 6.49
CA ALA A 156 -8.50 -23.33 7.52
C ALA A 156 -7.31 -23.71 8.43
N GLY A 157 -6.42 -22.76 8.71
CA GLY A 157 -5.21 -22.95 9.52
C GLY A 157 -4.06 -23.67 8.81
N VAL A 158 -4.21 -24.04 7.53
CA VAL A 158 -3.11 -24.57 6.70
C VAL A 158 -2.42 -23.41 6.00
N VAL A 159 -1.11 -23.27 6.21
CA VAL A 159 -0.30 -22.25 5.52
C VAL A 159 -0.32 -22.49 4.01
N VAL A 160 -0.53 -21.42 3.25
CA VAL A 160 -0.50 -21.42 1.80
C VAL A 160 0.73 -20.65 1.34
N ASP A 161 1.61 -21.32 0.59
CA ASP A 161 2.78 -20.67 0.01
C ASP A 161 2.33 -19.75 -1.14
N VAL A 162 2.52 -18.45 -0.97
CA VAL A 162 2.25 -17.44 -2.01
C VAL A 162 3.46 -17.36 -2.93
N THR A 163 3.27 -17.76 -4.18
CA THR A 163 4.36 -17.86 -5.18
C THR A 163 4.75 -16.51 -5.77
N GLY A 164 3.84 -15.53 -5.73
CA GLY A 164 3.98 -14.26 -6.44
C GLY A 164 3.63 -14.33 -7.93
N GLU A 165 3.38 -15.52 -8.47
CA GLU A 165 2.91 -15.68 -9.86
C GLU A 165 1.48 -15.15 -9.99
N PRO A 166 1.11 -14.54 -11.13
CA PRO A 166 -0.26 -14.11 -11.38
C PRO A 166 -1.26 -15.27 -11.35
N ASN A 167 -2.43 -15.03 -10.77
CA ASN A 167 -3.59 -15.93 -10.80
C ASN A 167 -3.31 -17.31 -10.18
N GLN A 168 -2.55 -17.37 -9.08
CA GLN A 168 -2.37 -18.61 -8.32
C GLN A 168 -3.70 -19.05 -7.71
N VAL A 169 -4.11 -20.31 -7.93
CA VAL A 169 -5.37 -20.82 -7.40
C VAL A 169 -5.11 -21.78 -6.24
N TYR A 170 -5.78 -21.55 -5.11
CA TYR A 170 -5.95 -22.49 -4.02
C TYR A 170 -7.41 -22.93 -3.95
N GLU A 171 -7.68 -24.23 -4.06
CA GLU A 171 -9.04 -24.76 -4.10
C GLU A 171 -9.24 -25.88 -3.09
N ILE A 172 -10.38 -25.82 -2.39
CA ILE A 172 -10.96 -26.99 -1.71
C ILE A 172 -12.18 -27.41 -2.55
N PRO A 173 -12.08 -28.51 -3.32
CA PRO A 173 -13.08 -28.87 -4.31
C PRO A 173 -14.50 -28.92 -3.75
N GLY A 174 -15.41 -28.19 -4.38
CA GLY A 174 -16.82 -28.10 -3.99
C GLY A 174 -17.09 -27.27 -2.73
N VAL A 175 -16.07 -26.62 -2.16
CA VAL A 175 -16.16 -25.85 -0.92
C VAL A 175 -15.76 -24.40 -1.14
N LEU A 176 -14.54 -24.14 -1.60
CA LEU A 176 -14.04 -22.78 -1.83
C LEU A 176 -12.98 -22.75 -2.94
N THR A 177 -12.93 -21.62 -3.65
CA THR A 177 -11.87 -21.27 -4.60
C THR A 177 -11.30 -19.93 -4.20
N LEU A 178 -9.98 -19.85 -4.02
CA LEU A 178 -9.25 -18.64 -3.71
C LEU A 178 -8.26 -18.38 -4.85
N VAL A 179 -8.43 -17.26 -5.55
CA VAL A 179 -7.43 -16.76 -6.50
C VAL A 179 -6.56 -15.74 -5.77
N ILE A 180 -5.26 -15.99 -5.78
CA ILE A 180 -4.22 -15.19 -5.12
C ILE A 180 -3.47 -14.45 -6.22
N ASN A 181 -3.18 -13.16 -5.98
CA ASN A 181 -2.55 -12.30 -6.98
C ASN A 181 -3.30 -12.35 -8.32
N GLU A 182 -4.62 -12.17 -8.29
CA GLU A 182 -5.42 -12.19 -9.50
C GLU A 182 -5.07 -10.97 -10.35
N GLN A 183 -4.69 -11.19 -11.60
CA GLN A 183 -4.35 -10.14 -12.55
C GLN A 183 -5.15 -10.34 -13.83
N ILE A 184 -5.95 -9.32 -14.16
CA ILE A 184 -6.83 -9.30 -15.32
C ILE A 184 -6.39 -8.15 -16.23
N ASP A 185 -5.61 -8.48 -17.26
CA ASP A 185 -5.28 -7.53 -18.34
C ASP A 185 -6.50 -7.40 -19.27
N SER A 186 -7.05 -6.19 -19.32
CA SER A 186 -8.21 -5.83 -20.13
C SER A 186 -7.86 -4.88 -21.27
N SER A 187 -6.57 -4.74 -21.58
CA SER A 187 -6.05 -3.87 -22.62
C SER A 187 -6.63 -4.21 -23.99
N SER A 188 -7.02 -3.18 -24.76
CA SER A 188 -7.59 -3.32 -26.10
C SER A 188 -7.37 -2.07 -26.94
N GLY A 189 -6.82 -2.25 -28.14
CA GLY A 189 -6.55 -1.15 -29.06
C GLY A 189 -5.55 -0.15 -28.48
N ALA A 190 -5.99 1.09 -28.25
CA ALA A 190 -5.18 2.15 -27.65
C ALA A 190 -5.39 2.29 -26.13
N VAL A 191 -6.23 1.45 -25.53
CA VAL A 191 -6.51 1.43 -24.09
C VAL A 191 -5.67 0.34 -23.45
N TYR A 192 -4.90 0.72 -22.44
CA TYR A 192 -4.16 -0.19 -21.58
C TYR A 192 -4.82 -0.19 -20.21
N SER A 193 -5.21 -1.37 -19.71
CA SER A 193 -5.91 -1.47 -18.43
C SER A 193 -5.68 -2.80 -17.74
N ILE A 194 -5.57 -2.75 -16.42
CA ILE A 194 -5.32 -3.92 -15.58
C ILE A 194 -6.09 -3.80 -14.27
N THR A 195 -6.70 -4.91 -13.84
CA THR A 195 -7.22 -5.08 -12.48
C THR A 195 -6.34 -6.07 -11.74
N THR A 196 -6.01 -5.75 -10.49
CA THR A 196 -5.25 -6.63 -9.62
C THR A 196 -5.94 -6.79 -8.28
N ASN A 197 -6.20 -8.03 -7.88
CA ASN A 197 -6.76 -8.37 -6.58
C ASN A 197 -5.73 -9.17 -5.77
N ALA A 198 -5.50 -8.82 -4.50
CA ALA A 198 -4.60 -9.62 -3.66
C ALA A 198 -5.21 -10.99 -3.40
N LEU A 199 -6.48 -11.02 -2.99
CA LEU A 199 -7.26 -12.23 -2.77
C LEU A 199 -8.63 -12.08 -3.41
N HIS A 200 -9.06 -13.10 -4.12
CA HIS A 200 -10.40 -13.21 -4.67
C HIS A 200 -11.00 -14.57 -4.28
N LEU A 201 -11.86 -14.55 -3.28
CA LEU A 201 -12.47 -15.73 -2.68
C LEU A 201 -13.89 -15.94 -3.23
N TYR A 202 -14.15 -17.16 -3.66
CA TYR A 202 -15.49 -17.68 -3.94
C TYR A 202 -15.80 -18.84 -2.99
N ALA A 203 -16.87 -18.74 -2.22
CA ALA A 203 -17.30 -19.81 -1.32
C ALA A 203 -18.82 -19.78 -1.13
N SER A 204 -19.50 -20.92 -1.25
CA SER A 204 -20.95 -21.02 -1.00
C SER A 204 -21.82 -19.98 -1.73
N GLY A 205 -21.39 -19.56 -2.93
CA GLY A 205 -22.08 -18.55 -3.75
C GLY A 205 -21.82 -17.09 -3.34
N VAL A 206 -21.08 -16.84 -2.27
CA VAL A 206 -20.57 -15.50 -1.94
C VAL A 206 -19.20 -15.27 -2.57
N GLU A 207 -18.89 -14.00 -2.80
CA GLU A 207 -17.60 -13.54 -3.32
C GLU A 207 -17.03 -12.48 -2.37
N VAL A 208 -15.74 -12.58 -2.08
CA VAL A 208 -15.01 -11.59 -1.28
C VAL A 208 -13.69 -11.27 -1.97
N VAL A 209 -13.46 -9.99 -2.23
CA VAL A 209 -12.24 -9.46 -2.82
C VAL A 209 -11.50 -8.65 -1.76
N VAL A 210 -10.20 -8.89 -1.60
CA VAL A 210 -9.32 -8.11 -0.74
C VAL A 210 -8.26 -7.45 -1.60
N GLY A 211 -8.06 -6.15 -1.37
CA GLY A 211 -7.08 -5.33 -2.07
C GLY A 211 -7.30 -5.34 -3.58
N SER A 212 -8.26 -4.56 -4.07
CA SER A 212 -8.52 -4.42 -5.51
C SER A 212 -7.95 -3.12 -6.04
N ALA A 213 -7.10 -3.16 -7.05
CA ALA A 213 -6.53 -2.00 -7.73
C ALA A 213 -6.75 -2.10 -9.25
N PHE A 214 -7.61 -1.23 -9.79
CA PHE A 214 -7.82 -1.05 -11.22
C PHE A 214 -7.07 0.19 -11.72
N SER A 215 -6.34 0.06 -12.84
CA SER A 215 -5.62 1.17 -13.48
C SER A 215 -5.81 1.13 -14.99
N GLN A 216 -5.98 2.30 -15.61
CA GLN A 216 -6.20 2.45 -17.04
C GLN A 216 -5.56 3.73 -17.60
N VAL A 217 -5.08 3.64 -18.83
CA VAL A 217 -4.71 4.78 -19.69
C VAL A 217 -5.26 4.56 -21.11
N ASP A 218 -5.86 5.59 -21.70
CA ASP A 218 -6.25 5.62 -23.12
C ASP A 218 -5.28 6.49 -23.92
N CYS A 219 -4.60 5.90 -24.90
CA CYS A 219 -3.58 6.53 -25.75
C CYS A 219 -4.09 6.85 -27.16
N GLY A 220 -5.40 6.77 -27.41
CA GLY A 220 -6.02 6.87 -28.74
C GLY A 220 -6.18 8.28 -29.31
N GLY A 221 -5.91 9.33 -28.53
CA GLY A 221 -5.96 10.73 -28.96
C GLY A 221 -4.59 11.32 -29.31
N THR A 222 -4.57 12.40 -30.10
CA THR A 222 -3.42 13.33 -30.13
C THR A 222 -3.39 14.07 -28.79
N GLY A 223 -2.78 13.46 -27.78
CA GLY A 223 -2.88 13.84 -26.38
C GLY A 223 -2.62 15.32 -26.10
N SER A 224 -3.54 15.92 -25.34
CA SER A 224 -3.30 17.11 -24.51
C SER A 224 -3.47 16.76 -23.03
N GLY A 225 -3.17 15.52 -22.62
CA GLY A 225 -3.23 15.05 -21.22
C GLY A 225 -2.21 15.69 -20.28
N GLY A 226 -1.70 16.88 -20.64
CA GLY A 226 -1.05 17.78 -19.72
C GLY A 226 -2.07 18.38 -18.76
N LEU A 227 -1.65 18.54 -17.52
CA LEU A 227 -2.38 19.24 -16.46
C LEU A 227 -3.18 20.43 -17.02
N PRO A 228 -4.47 20.64 -16.64
CA PRO A 228 -5.19 21.84 -17.02
C PRO A 228 -4.56 23.05 -16.32
N GLY A 229 -3.62 23.69 -17.00
CA GLY A 229 -3.02 24.98 -16.63
C GLY A 229 -1.53 24.91 -16.25
N GLY A 230 -0.65 25.34 -17.15
CA GLY A 230 0.72 25.68 -16.78
C GLY A 230 1.77 25.63 -17.88
N LEU A 231 1.66 26.46 -18.92
CA LEU A 231 2.86 26.95 -19.61
C LEU A 231 3.64 27.82 -18.60
N LEU A 232 4.54 27.21 -17.84
CA LEU A 232 5.80 27.80 -17.42
C LEU A 232 6.77 26.66 -17.13
N GLY A 233 7.59 26.33 -18.14
CA GLY A 233 8.92 25.79 -17.87
C GLY A 233 9.65 26.82 -17.02
N GLY A 234 9.60 26.64 -15.70
CA GLY A 234 10.47 27.33 -14.78
C GLY A 234 11.87 26.80 -14.97
N LEU A 235 12.72 27.55 -15.67
CA LEU A 235 14.15 27.54 -15.42
C LEU A 235 14.35 27.99 -13.97
N GLY A 236 14.23 27.04 -13.04
CA GLY A 236 14.50 27.25 -11.63
C GLY A 236 15.98 27.54 -11.48
N THR A 237 16.31 28.82 -11.33
CA THR A 237 17.53 29.19 -10.61
C THR A 237 17.38 28.62 -9.20
N GLN A 238 18.26 27.68 -8.83
CA GLN A 238 18.33 27.19 -7.46
C GLN A 238 18.63 28.36 -6.53
N VAL A 239 17.59 28.87 -5.88
CA VAL A 239 17.71 29.59 -4.62
C VAL A 239 16.98 28.75 -3.59
N HIS A 240 17.77 28.12 -2.73
CA HIS A 240 17.29 27.32 -1.61
C HIS A 240 16.57 28.25 -0.62
N ALA A 241 15.24 28.31 -0.69
CA ALA A 241 14.41 28.85 0.36
C ALA A 241 13.76 27.67 1.10
N MET A 242 14.11 27.53 2.38
CA MET A 242 13.77 26.40 3.27
C MET A 242 12.27 26.31 3.64
N TRP A 243 11.35 26.89 2.85
CA TRP A 243 9.95 27.13 3.21
C TRP A 243 8.94 27.03 2.05
N GLU A 244 9.33 26.54 0.88
CA GLU A 244 8.38 26.29 -0.21
C GLU A 244 7.83 24.86 -0.14
N VAL A 245 6.50 24.72 -0.15
CA VAL A 245 5.84 23.41 -0.23
C VAL A 245 6.21 22.76 -1.56
N PRO A 246 6.80 21.56 -1.56
CA PRO A 246 7.18 20.88 -2.80
C PRO A 246 5.98 20.55 -3.70
N ASN A 247 6.16 20.59 -5.03
CA ASN A 247 5.19 20.07 -6.00
C ASN A 247 5.28 18.54 -6.10
N ASP A 248 5.01 17.88 -4.98
CA ASP A 248 4.96 16.43 -4.87
C ASP A 248 4.04 16.02 -3.71
N PHE A 249 3.68 14.74 -3.64
CA PHE A 249 3.01 14.16 -2.48
C PHE A 249 3.52 12.74 -2.25
N MET A 250 3.32 12.21 -1.06
CA MET A 250 3.63 10.82 -0.74
C MET A 250 2.37 10.00 -0.49
N THR A 251 2.41 8.73 -0.87
CA THR A 251 1.49 7.69 -0.42
C THR A 251 2.29 6.56 0.20
N GLY A 252 1.67 5.78 1.06
CA GLY A 252 2.30 4.58 1.56
C GLY A 252 1.36 3.70 2.34
N GLY A 253 1.65 2.41 2.35
CA GLY A 253 0.92 1.45 3.15
C GLY A 253 1.73 0.17 3.28
N GLY A 254 1.86 -0.33 4.50
CA GLY A 254 2.78 -1.43 4.79
C GLY A 254 2.80 -1.82 6.24
N PHE A 255 3.75 -2.69 6.57
CA PHE A 255 4.05 -3.03 7.94
C PHE A 255 5.54 -3.20 8.17
N PHE A 256 5.97 -3.05 9.42
CA PHE A 256 7.34 -3.32 9.85
C PHE A 256 7.37 -3.86 11.29
N PHE A 257 8.54 -4.35 11.69
CA PHE A 257 8.79 -4.77 13.06
C PHE A 257 9.69 -3.76 13.75
N VAL A 258 9.26 -3.26 14.91
CA VAL A 258 10.01 -2.25 15.67
C VAL A 258 11.28 -2.87 16.25
N GLN A 259 12.44 -2.33 15.92
CA GLN A 259 13.70 -2.80 16.48
C GLN A 259 13.92 -2.27 17.91
N ALA A 260 14.80 -2.94 18.66
CA ALA A 260 15.14 -2.50 20.01
C ALA A 260 15.81 -1.13 20.00
N GLY A 261 15.15 -0.12 20.58
CA GLY A 261 15.62 1.26 20.62
C GLY A 261 15.01 2.18 19.56
N ASP A 262 14.27 1.62 18.59
CA ASP A 262 13.65 2.37 17.48
C ASP A 262 12.13 2.50 17.60
N GLY A 263 11.57 2.14 18.76
CA GLY A 263 10.17 2.44 19.04
C GLY A 263 9.76 2.22 20.49
N THR A 264 8.53 2.64 20.76
CA THR A 264 7.90 2.56 22.08
C THR A 264 7.63 1.12 22.50
N CYS A 265 7.37 0.24 21.52
CA CYS A 265 6.95 -1.14 21.74
C CYS A 265 7.92 -2.08 20.99
N PRO A 266 9.16 -2.30 21.45
CA PRO A 266 10.14 -3.12 20.74
C PRO A 266 9.64 -4.54 20.42
N GLY A 267 9.92 -5.01 19.20
CA GLY A 267 9.47 -6.29 18.66
C GLY A 267 8.01 -6.29 18.20
N SER A 268 7.28 -5.18 18.35
CA SER A 268 5.91 -5.07 17.84
C SER A 268 5.88 -5.08 16.31
N ARG A 269 4.79 -5.62 15.77
CA ARG A 269 4.39 -5.35 14.40
C ARG A 269 3.63 -4.03 14.38
N VAL A 270 4.01 -3.15 13.47
CA VAL A 270 3.32 -1.90 13.20
C VAL A 270 2.77 -1.96 11.77
N ASN A 271 1.47 -1.73 11.62
CA ASN A 271 0.80 -1.57 10.33
C ASN A 271 0.50 -0.07 10.15
N PHE A 272 0.72 0.45 8.95
CA PHE A 272 0.51 1.87 8.65
C PHE A 272 -0.07 2.07 7.26
N GLY A 273 -0.72 3.21 7.07
CA GLY A 273 -1.16 3.74 5.78
C GLY A 273 -1.26 5.25 5.82
N PHE A 274 -0.87 5.91 4.75
CA PHE A 274 -0.96 7.36 4.67
C PHE A 274 -1.03 7.88 3.23
N ASN A 275 -1.49 9.13 3.13
CA ASN A 275 -1.23 10.01 2.02
C ASN A 275 -0.92 11.41 2.58
N ALA A 276 0.03 12.14 2.01
CA ALA A 276 0.42 13.45 2.52
C ALA A 276 1.01 14.35 1.42
N GLY A 277 0.62 15.63 1.40
CA GLY A 277 1.17 16.65 0.50
C GLY A 277 0.09 17.38 -0.31
N PRO A 278 0.47 18.31 -1.21
CA PRO A 278 -0.44 18.91 -2.18
C PRO A 278 -0.94 17.91 -3.24
N ARG A 279 -1.83 18.34 -4.13
CA ARG A 279 -2.25 17.54 -5.30
C ARG A 279 -1.93 18.30 -6.59
N PRO A 280 -1.81 17.63 -7.74
CA PRO A 280 -1.60 18.32 -9.01
C PRO A 280 -2.62 19.45 -9.22
N GLY A 281 -2.14 20.66 -9.50
CA GLY A 281 -2.97 21.85 -9.67
C GLY A 281 -3.62 22.42 -8.40
N ASN A 282 -3.34 21.86 -7.21
CA ASN A 282 -3.87 22.34 -5.94
C ASN A 282 -2.79 22.33 -4.83
N PRO A 283 -2.29 23.51 -4.41
CA PRO A 283 -1.23 23.61 -3.40
C PRO A 283 -1.71 23.36 -1.97
N THR A 284 -3.02 23.16 -1.74
CA THR A 284 -3.55 22.89 -0.40
C THR A 284 -3.07 21.52 0.07
N LEU A 285 -2.45 21.50 1.26
CA LEU A 285 -2.03 20.27 1.90
C LEU A 285 -3.23 19.40 2.24
N LYS A 286 -3.12 18.12 1.88
CA LYS A 286 -4.13 17.10 2.16
C LYS A 286 -3.44 15.82 2.58
N GLY A 287 -4.06 15.13 3.51
CA GLY A 287 -3.61 13.81 3.89
C GLY A 287 -4.38 13.22 5.03
N HIS A 288 -4.12 11.95 5.25
CA HIS A 288 -4.57 11.17 6.37
C HIS A 288 -3.47 10.16 6.70
N LEU A 289 -3.37 9.77 7.96
CA LEU A 289 -2.45 8.76 8.44
C LEU A 289 -3.22 7.83 9.37
N ASN A 290 -2.96 6.54 9.25
CA ASN A 290 -3.45 5.56 10.19
C ASN A 290 -2.32 4.59 10.54
N LEU A 291 -2.20 4.26 11.82
CA LEU A 291 -1.17 3.36 12.33
C LEU A 291 -1.71 2.53 13.48
N ILE A 292 -1.46 1.22 13.44
CA ILE A 292 -1.74 0.28 14.53
C ILE A 292 -0.43 -0.38 14.96
N ASP A 293 -0.09 -0.26 16.25
CA ASP A 293 0.99 -1.03 16.88
C ASP A 293 0.38 -2.19 17.67
N HIS A 294 0.61 -3.42 17.20
CA HIS A 294 0.03 -4.63 17.78
C HIS A 294 0.69 -5.06 19.10
N GLY A 295 1.89 -4.56 19.41
CA GLY A 295 2.60 -4.92 20.64
C GLY A 295 2.03 -4.22 21.87
N CYS A 296 1.70 -2.94 21.74
CA CYS A 296 1.05 -2.15 22.78
C CYS A 296 -0.46 -1.95 22.58
N GLY A 297 -1.01 -2.37 21.43
CA GLY A 297 -2.42 -2.20 21.10
C GLY A 297 -2.79 -0.73 20.90
N PHE A 298 -1.85 0.08 20.39
CA PHE A 298 -2.07 1.49 20.14
C PHE A 298 -2.56 1.74 18.72
N HIS A 299 -3.48 2.68 18.60
CA HIS A 299 -4.03 3.16 17.34
C HIS A 299 -3.84 4.66 17.23
N ILE A 300 -3.16 5.11 16.18
CA ILE A 300 -2.94 6.52 15.89
C ILE A 300 -3.62 6.87 14.57
N GLU A 301 -4.44 7.93 14.61
CA GLU A 301 -5.15 8.46 13.45
C GLU A 301 -4.71 9.92 13.24
N GLY A 302 -3.93 10.20 12.19
CA GLY A 302 -3.60 11.55 11.75
C GLY A 302 -4.76 12.14 10.95
N LEU A 303 -5.24 13.30 11.39
CA LEU A 303 -6.47 13.94 10.91
C LEU A 303 -6.21 14.99 9.83
N THR A 304 -5.05 15.64 9.89
CA THR A 304 -4.66 16.73 9.00
C THR A 304 -3.20 16.58 8.59
N VAL A 305 -2.82 17.26 7.50
CA VAL A 305 -1.43 17.54 7.17
C VAL A 305 -1.28 19.05 7.20
N ASP A 306 -0.63 19.54 8.24
CA ASP A 306 -0.53 20.97 8.54
C ASP A 306 0.74 21.58 7.93
N ASP A 307 1.85 20.82 7.92
CA ASP A 307 3.07 21.13 7.18
C ASP A 307 3.52 19.94 6.33
N TYR A 308 4.23 20.22 5.23
CA TYR A 308 4.83 19.22 4.36
C TYR A 308 6.05 19.80 3.64
N PHE A 309 7.22 19.17 3.78
CA PHE A 309 8.48 19.68 3.25
C PHE A 309 9.46 18.55 2.90
N ARG A 310 10.48 18.88 2.08
CA ARG A 310 11.61 17.98 1.81
C ARG A 310 12.41 17.77 3.09
N SER A 311 12.75 16.51 3.40
CA SER A 311 13.54 16.22 4.60
C SER A 311 14.99 16.66 4.39
N THR A 312 15.37 17.79 5.00
CA THR A 312 16.74 18.34 4.89
C THR A 312 17.75 17.65 5.80
N ASN A 313 17.26 16.90 6.80
CA ASN A 313 18.08 16.15 7.75
C ASN A 313 18.27 14.68 7.35
N THR A 314 17.58 14.24 6.30
CA THR A 314 17.60 12.85 5.85
C THR A 314 18.17 12.75 4.44
N ASP A 315 17.26 12.76 3.45
CA ASP A 315 17.58 12.79 2.03
C ASP A 315 16.46 13.59 1.33
N PRO A 316 16.70 14.83 0.91
CA PRO A 316 15.64 15.68 0.36
C PRO A 316 15.13 15.20 -1.01
N ASP A 317 15.84 14.31 -1.70
CA ASP A 317 15.43 13.79 -3.00
C ASP A 317 14.45 12.63 -2.84
N HIS A 318 14.58 11.83 -1.77
CA HIS A 318 13.75 10.65 -1.52
C HIS A 318 12.74 10.81 -0.37
N CYS A 319 12.97 11.75 0.55
CA CYS A 319 12.25 11.83 1.82
C CYS A 319 11.43 13.11 2.00
N ARG A 320 10.29 12.98 2.67
CA ARG A 320 9.44 14.09 3.09
C ARG A 320 9.15 13.99 4.57
N ASP A 321 9.08 15.16 5.18
CA ASP A 321 8.67 15.34 6.56
C ASP A 321 7.33 16.07 6.57
N TRP A 322 6.40 15.60 7.40
CA TRP A 322 5.10 16.24 7.59
C TRP A 322 4.57 16.02 8.98
N ASN A 323 3.57 16.82 9.35
CA ASN A 323 2.97 16.75 10.67
C ASN A 323 1.50 17.16 10.64
N GLY A 324 0.80 16.92 11.73
CA GLY A 324 -0.52 17.48 11.94
C GLY A 324 -1.22 16.95 13.18
N ALA A 325 -2.50 17.30 13.30
CA ALA A 325 -3.35 16.84 14.40
C ALA A 325 -3.59 15.33 14.34
N ALA A 326 -3.62 14.68 15.51
CA ALA A 326 -3.89 13.25 15.66
C ALA A 326 -4.93 12.93 16.74
N LYS A 327 -5.54 11.75 16.62
CA LYS A 327 -6.11 11.01 17.74
C LYS A 327 -5.17 9.87 18.14
N PHE A 328 -5.13 9.60 19.44
CA PHE A 328 -4.44 8.46 20.03
C PHE A 328 -5.45 7.60 20.77
N ASN A 329 -5.62 6.35 20.35
CA ASN A 329 -6.67 5.44 20.82
C ASN A 329 -8.06 6.09 20.81
N GLY A 330 -8.36 6.82 19.72
CA GLY A 330 -9.61 7.56 19.54
C GLY A 330 -9.72 8.87 20.34
N ALA A 331 -8.80 9.18 21.25
CA ALA A 331 -8.79 10.44 21.99
C ALA A 331 -8.10 11.55 21.17
N PRO A 332 -8.74 12.71 20.94
CA PRO A 332 -8.13 13.84 20.23
C PRO A 332 -7.12 14.60 21.11
N GLY A 333 -6.43 15.58 20.52
CA GLY A 333 -5.52 16.48 21.25
C GLY A 333 -4.06 16.07 21.19
N TYR A 334 -3.71 15.16 20.28
CA TYR A 334 -2.34 14.75 20.00
C TYR A 334 -1.85 15.40 18.71
N HIS A 335 -0.53 15.41 18.53
CA HIS A 335 0.11 15.88 17.32
C HIS A 335 1.14 14.85 16.86
N TYR A 336 1.20 14.59 15.57
CA TYR A 336 2.13 13.60 15.00
C TYR A 336 3.16 14.29 14.11
N PHE A 337 4.34 13.69 14.01
CA PHE A 337 5.42 14.08 13.11
C PHE A 337 5.90 12.83 12.40
N VAL A 338 5.98 12.88 11.07
CA VAL A 338 6.41 11.75 10.25
C VAL A 338 7.56 12.16 9.35
N THR A 339 8.48 11.22 9.17
CA THR A 339 9.43 11.17 8.06
C THR A 339 9.09 9.92 7.25
N ALA A 340 8.86 10.07 5.94
CA ALA A 340 8.82 8.94 5.04
C ALA A 340 9.75 9.12 3.85
N CYS A 341 10.29 8.01 3.35
CA CYS A 341 11.25 7.97 2.25
C CYS A 341 10.87 6.86 1.27
N ASP A 342 10.91 7.19 -0.02
CA ASP A 342 10.79 6.25 -1.13
C ASP A 342 12.20 6.01 -1.72
N TYR A 343 12.76 4.82 -1.48
CA TYR A 343 14.06 4.39 -2.00
C TYR A 343 13.90 3.39 -3.16
N GLY A 344 12.73 3.40 -3.80
CA GLY A 344 12.44 2.66 -5.01
C GLY A 344 11.74 1.33 -4.79
N GLU A 345 11.24 0.78 -5.89
CA GLU A 345 10.40 -0.40 -5.92
C GLU A 345 11.18 -1.70 -5.67
N PRO A 346 10.63 -2.66 -4.89
CA PRO A 346 9.24 -2.74 -4.38
C PRO A 346 9.09 -2.19 -2.94
N GLY A 347 9.82 -1.13 -2.59
CA GLY A 347 9.70 -0.45 -1.30
C GLY A 347 10.41 -1.10 -0.11
N ARG A 348 11.22 -2.15 -0.32
CA ARG A 348 11.91 -2.85 0.79
C ARG A 348 12.87 -2.00 1.60
N HIS A 349 13.43 -0.97 0.97
CA HIS A 349 14.36 -0.02 1.59
C HIS A 349 13.65 1.26 2.06
N ASP A 350 12.34 1.37 1.85
CA ASP A 350 11.58 2.56 2.22
C ASP A 350 11.57 2.74 3.72
N ARG A 351 11.54 4.01 4.12
CA ARG A 351 11.54 4.39 5.53
C ARG A 351 10.22 5.02 5.92
N PHE A 352 9.71 4.63 7.07
CA PHE A 352 8.62 5.28 7.78
C PHE A 352 9.02 5.44 9.24
N GLY A 353 9.06 6.69 9.70
CA GLY A 353 9.27 7.05 11.08
C GLY A 353 8.20 7.99 11.57
N ILE A 354 7.68 7.76 12.77
CA ILE A 354 6.65 8.58 13.40
C ILE A 354 7.04 8.91 14.85
N THR A 355 6.70 10.12 15.27
CA THR A 355 6.65 10.52 16.69
C THR A 355 5.31 11.17 16.97
N VAL A 356 4.72 10.89 18.13
CA VAL A 356 3.47 11.48 18.60
C VAL A 356 3.68 12.13 19.94
N VAL A 357 3.14 13.34 20.10
CA VAL A 357 3.19 14.12 21.32
C VAL A 357 1.79 14.44 21.85
N ASP A 358 1.68 14.64 23.16
CA ASP A 358 0.48 15.16 23.81
C ASP A 358 0.36 16.70 23.66
N GLN A 359 -0.72 17.27 24.20
CA GLN A 359 -0.97 18.72 24.21
C GLN A 359 0.09 19.56 24.96
N PHE A 360 0.97 18.93 25.73
CA PHE A 360 2.06 19.56 26.46
C PHE A 360 3.41 19.33 25.78
N ASN A 361 3.40 18.76 24.56
CA ASN A 361 4.57 18.42 23.77
C ASN A 361 5.46 17.33 24.41
N ASN A 362 4.89 16.47 25.26
CA ASN A 362 5.59 15.29 25.75
C ASN A 362 5.46 14.16 24.72
N GLY A 363 6.57 13.50 24.39
CA GLY A 363 6.55 12.31 23.53
C GLY A 363 5.80 11.16 24.20
N VAL A 364 4.73 10.70 23.56
CA VAL A 364 3.88 9.58 24.05
C VAL A 364 4.04 8.31 23.23
N TYR A 365 4.50 8.44 21.99
CA TYR A 365 4.77 7.31 21.11
C TYR A 365 5.81 7.69 20.06
N PHE A 366 6.60 6.71 19.65
CA PHE A 366 7.47 6.76 18.50
C PHE A 366 7.69 5.36 17.95
N ALA A 367 7.87 5.27 16.64
CA ALA A 367 8.28 4.06 15.94
C ALA A 367 9.02 4.46 14.65
N ASP A 368 10.10 3.76 14.31
CA ASP A 368 10.89 3.99 13.12
C ASP A 368 11.39 2.65 12.59
N ASN A 369 11.26 2.42 11.28
CA ASN A 369 11.72 1.18 10.65
C ASN A 369 13.17 1.27 10.13
N ARG A 370 13.94 2.29 10.53
CA ARG A 370 15.34 2.47 10.14
C ARG A 370 16.17 1.17 10.25
N ASN A 371 17.09 0.97 9.31
CA ASN A 371 17.95 -0.21 9.27
C ASN A 371 19.19 -0.13 10.21
N GLY A 372 19.38 0.99 10.92
CA GLY A 372 20.46 1.17 11.90
C GLY A 372 21.84 1.52 11.30
N GLU A 373 21.98 1.72 9.98
CA GLU A 373 23.24 2.13 9.36
C GLU A 373 23.38 3.67 9.31
N THR A 374 24.56 4.19 9.65
CA THR A 374 24.75 5.63 9.97
C THR A 374 24.93 6.57 8.77
N MET A 375 24.59 6.19 7.54
CA MET A 375 24.64 7.14 6.40
C MET A 375 23.58 6.92 5.32
N ALA A 376 23.01 5.72 5.17
CA ALA A 376 21.83 5.48 4.34
C ALA A 376 20.65 5.32 5.30
N GLN A 377 19.82 6.37 5.42
CA GLN A 377 18.61 6.35 6.27
C GLN A 377 17.48 5.57 5.59
N GLU A 378 17.82 4.42 5.03
CA GLU A 378 16.88 3.44 4.51
C GLU A 378 16.16 2.76 5.69
N GLY A 379 14.95 2.31 5.42
CA GLY A 379 14.19 1.49 6.33
C GLY A 379 14.20 0.02 5.91
N VAL A 380 13.54 -0.79 6.72
CA VAL A 380 13.19 -2.16 6.37
C VAL A 380 11.68 -2.27 6.40
N LEU A 381 11.07 -2.43 5.21
CA LEU A 381 9.66 -2.78 5.07
C LEU A 381 9.53 -4.23 4.59
N PRO A 382 9.20 -5.19 5.48
CA PRO A 382 8.93 -6.57 5.07
C PRO A 382 7.79 -6.72 4.06
N GLY A 383 6.82 -5.80 4.05
CA GLY A 383 5.80 -5.73 3.02
C GLY A 383 5.07 -4.39 2.96
N GLY A 384 4.47 -4.13 1.81
CA GLY A 384 3.92 -2.83 1.44
C GLY A 384 4.89 -1.95 0.65
N ASN A 385 4.55 -0.69 0.47
CA ASN A 385 5.30 0.27 -0.35
C ASN A 385 5.08 1.70 0.11
N ILE A 386 6.06 2.58 -0.11
CA ILE A 386 5.96 4.03 0.00
C ILE A 386 6.34 4.64 -1.34
N GLN A 387 5.62 5.69 -1.75
CA GLN A 387 5.77 6.31 -3.07
C GLN A 387 5.85 7.81 -2.96
N LEU A 388 6.86 8.38 -3.60
CA LEU A 388 6.97 9.82 -3.85
C LEU A 388 6.46 10.15 -5.26
N HIS A 389 5.40 10.96 -5.33
CA HIS A 389 4.76 11.35 -6.58
C HIS A 389 5.11 12.78 -6.95
N THR A 390 5.99 12.97 -7.93
CA THR A 390 6.35 14.29 -8.47
C THR A 390 5.44 14.70 -9.63
N PHE A 391 5.05 15.97 -9.73
CA PHE A 391 4.19 16.49 -10.80
C PHE A 391 4.50 17.94 -11.21
#